data_AF-A0A522RFJ4-F1
#
_entry.id   AF-A0A522RFJ4-F1
#
_cell.length_a   1.000
_cell.length_b   1.000
_cell.length_c   1.000
_cell.angle_alpha   90.00
_cell.angle_beta   90.00
_cell.angle_gamma   90.00
#
_symmetry.space_group_name_H-M   'P 1'
#
loop_
_entity.id
_entity.type
_entity.pdbx_description
1 polymer ?
#
loop_
_entity_poly.entity_id
_entity_poly.type
_entity_poly.pdbx_seq_one_letter_code
_entity_poly.pdbx_strand_id
1 'polypeptide(L)' 'MPLIRFIKTDSAKIGIWNISEREAFFSNRINLGKNVQHPHKRLQHLAARYLLTELEPDFPVNEIQIA' A
#
# COMPACT_ATOMS: atom_id res chain seq x y z
N MET A 1 4.30 -8.20 -5.33
CA MET A 1 3.35 -7.26 -5.95
C MET A 1 3.87 -6.86 -7.32
N PRO A 2 3.51 -7.56 -8.41
CA PRO A 2 3.94 -7.16 -9.75
C PRO A 2 3.27 -5.84 -10.18
N LEU A 3 4.07 -4.94 -10.76
CA LEU A 3 3.57 -3.74 -11.45
C LEU A 3 2.91 -4.17 -12.76
N ILE A 4 1.60 -3.95 -12.87
CA ILE A 4 0.81 -4.28 -14.05
C ILE A 4 0.95 -3.17 -15.10
N ARG A 5 0.90 -1.91 -14.66
CA ARG A 5 0.89 -0.76 -15.56
C ARG A 5 1.51 0.45 -14.89
N PHE A 6 2.27 1.21 -15.67
CA PHE A 6 2.78 2.51 -15.29
C PHE A 6 2.36 3.55 -16.33
N ILE A 7 1.82 4.67 -15.86
CA ILE A 7 1.39 5.80 -16.69
C ILE A 7 2.10 7.03 -16.16
N LYS A 8 2.76 7.77 -17.05
CA LYS A 8 3.38 9.05 -16.74
C LYS A 8 2.68 10.13 -17.56
N THR A 9 2.22 11.17 -16.88
CA THR A 9 1.76 12.42 -17.49
C THR A 9 2.75 13.53 -17.14
N ASP A 10 2.52 14.73 -17.65
CA ASP A 10 3.37 15.89 -17.34
C ASP A 10 3.27 16.30 -15.85
N SER A 11 2.14 15.99 -15.20
CA SER A 11 1.84 16.39 -13.81
C SER A 11 1.84 15.24 -12.81
N ALA A 12 1.83 13.98 -13.25
CA ALA A 12 1.65 12.84 -12.36
C ALA A 12 2.34 11.56 -12.87
N LYS A 13 2.61 10.67 -11.92
CA LYS A 13 3.02 9.29 -12.16
C LYS A 13 2.00 8.38 -11.49
N ILE A 14 1.46 7.43 -12.22
CA ILE A 14 0.47 6.46 -11.73
C ILE A 14 1.04 5.06 -11.98
N GLY A 15 1.11 4.26 -10.93
CA GLY A 15 1.38 2.83 -11.05
C GLY A 15 0.17 2.01 -10.60
N ILE A 16 -0.05 0.88 -11.26
CA ILE A 16 -1.08 -0.09 -10.92
C ILE A 16 -0.39 -1.41 -10.63
N TRP A 17 -0.51 -1.91 -9.40
CA TRP A 17 0.08 -3.17 -8.96
C TRP A 17 -1.01 -4.22 -8.72
N ASN A 18 -0.67 -5.49 -8.97
CA ASN A 18 -1.48 -6.61 -8.50
C ASN A 18 -1.06 -6.99 -7.08
N ILE A 19 -2.01 -7.20 -6.18
CA ILE A 19 -1.73 -7.77 -4.85
C ILE A 19 -1.78 -9.29 -4.97
N SER A 20 -0.62 -9.92 -5.12
CA SER A 20 -0.47 -11.39 -5.21
C SER A 20 -0.16 -12.03 -3.86
N GLU A 21 0.31 -11.24 -2.90
CA GLU A 21 0.74 -11.70 -1.59
C GLU A 21 -0.42 -11.85 -0.62
N ARG A 22 -0.27 -12.77 0.33
CA ARG A 22 -1.22 -12.95 1.43
C ARG A 22 -1.04 -11.86 2.48
N GLU A 23 -2.09 -11.59 3.25
CA GLU A 23 -2.06 -10.59 4.34
C GLU A 23 -0.90 -10.78 5.33
N ALA A 24 -0.54 -12.02 5.64
CA ALA A 24 0.57 -12.38 6.53
C ALA A 24 1.92 -11.81 6.08
N PHE A 25 2.14 -11.64 4.77
CA PHE A 25 3.36 -11.03 4.24
C PHE A 25 3.51 -9.57 4.67
N PHE A 26 2.39 -8.82 4.65
CA PHE A 26 2.39 -7.40 4.95
C PHE A 26 2.27 -7.09 6.44
N SER A 27 1.43 -7.84 7.16
CA SER A 27 1.20 -7.60 8.60
C SER A 27 2.44 -7.79 9.47
N ASN A 28 3.42 -8.57 9.01
CA ASN A 28 4.73 -8.70 9.65
C ASN A 28 5.66 -7.50 9.45
N ARG A 29 5.35 -6.62 8.48
CA ARG A 29 6.20 -5.48 8.07
C ARG A 29 5.56 -4.13 8.34
N ILE A 30 4.23 -4.06 8.20
CA ILE A 30 3.44 -2.84 8.30
C ILE A 30 2.44 -2.99 9.45
N ASN A 31 2.51 -2.07 10.40
CA ASN A 31 1.53 -1.98 11.47
C ASN A 31 0.34 -1.13 11.03
N LEU A 32 -0.81 -1.77 10.78
CA LEU A 32 -2.06 -1.06 10.68
C LEU A 32 -2.58 -0.76 12.08
N GLY A 33 -2.70 0.53 12.43
CA GLY A 33 -3.46 0.95 13.61
C GLY A 33 -4.85 0.26 13.66
N LYS A 34 -5.38 0.06 14.87
CA LYS A 34 -6.45 -0.89 15.21
C LYS A 34 -7.80 -0.75 14.48
N ASN A 35 -8.00 0.19 13.56
CA ASN A 35 -9.33 0.63 13.12
C ASN A 35 -9.78 0.20 11.71
N VAL A 36 -9.07 -0.69 11.00
CA VAL A 36 -9.57 -1.18 9.70
C VAL A 36 -10.55 -2.34 9.92
N GLN A 37 -11.85 -2.02 10.00
CA GLN A 37 -12.91 -2.99 10.35
C GLN A 37 -13.29 -3.99 9.23
N HIS A 38 -12.92 -3.74 7.97
CA HIS A 38 -13.28 -4.61 6.84
C HIS A 38 -12.08 -5.39 6.28
N PRO A 39 -12.08 -6.75 6.31
CA PRO A 39 -10.93 -7.58 5.93
C PRO A 39 -10.39 -7.32 4.52
N HIS A 40 -11.25 -7.12 3.52
CA HIS A 40 -10.80 -6.83 2.14
C HIS A 40 -10.11 -5.47 2.02
N LYS A 41 -10.62 -4.45 2.72
CA LYS A 41 -9.97 -3.12 2.78
C LYS A 41 -8.63 -3.21 3.51
N ARG A 42 -8.53 -4.07 4.52
CA ARG A 42 -7.29 -4.29 5.28
C ARG A 42 -6.12 -4.74 4.41
N LEU A 43 -6.32 -5.73 3.53
CA LEU A 43 -5.27 -6.19 2.62
C LEU A 43 -4.80 -5.08 1.67
N GLN A 44 -5.74 -4.31 1.11
CA GLN A 44 -5.42 -3.18 0.23
C GLN A 44 -4.62 -2.10 0.96
N HIS A 45 -5.03 -1.75 2.18
CA HIS A 45 -4.32 -0.76 3.00
C HIS A 45 -2.93 -1.21 3.45
N LEU A 46 -2.76 -2.50 3.74
CA LEU A 46 -1.45 -3.10 4.03
C LEU A 46 -0.53 -3.04 2.82
N ALA A 47 -1.02 -3.50 1.67
CA ALA A 47 -0.26 -3.53 0.42
C ALA A 47 0.13 -2.12 -0.04
N ALA A 48 -0.79 -1.14 0.05
CA ALA A 48 -0.52 0.24 -0.31
C ALA A 48 0.58 0.86 0.57
N ARG A 49 0.50 0.69 1.89
CA ARG A 49 1.52 1.19 2.82
C ARG A 49 2.88 0.53 2.59
N TYR A 50 2.89 -0.78 2.42
CA TYR A 50 4.11 -1.52 2.07
C TYR A 50 4.75 -1.00 0.80
N LEU A 51 3.96 -0.79 -0.26
CA LEU A 51 4.47 -0.28 -1.52
C LEU A 51 5.04 1.14 -1.37
N LEU A 52 4.40 2.01 -0.59
CA LEU A 52 4.91 3.37 -0.35
C LEU A 52 6.26 3.34 0.35
N THR A 53 6.47 2.47 1.35
CA THR A 53 7.78 2.34 2.03
C THR A 53 8.87 1.78 1.11
N GLU A 54 8.51 0.95 0.13
CA GLU A 54 9.48 0.42 -0.84
C GLU A 54 9.84 1.45 -1.93
N LEU A 55 8.88 2.30 -2.31
CA LEU A 55 9.10 3.35 -3.31
C LEU A 55 9.80 4.58 -2.71
N GLU A 56 9.48 4.93 -1.47
CA GLU A 56 10.01 6.08 -0.76
C GLU A 56 10.18 5.71 0.73
N PRO A 57 11.39 5.32 1.16
CA PRO A 57 11.62 4.82 2.52
C PRO A 57 11.21 5.78 3.65
N ASP A 58 11.31 7.08 3.42
CA ASP A 58 10.97 8.13 4.40
C ASP A 58 9.49 8.56 4.34
N PHE A 59 8.65 7.87 3.57
CA PHE A 59 7.24 8.21 3.47
C PHE A 59 6.52 8.06 4.84
N PRO A 60 5.75 9.06 5.30
CA PRO A 60 5.10 9.04 6.61
C PRO A 60 3.85 8.15 6.64
N VAL A 61 4.01 6.83 6.47
CA VAL A 61 2.89 5.87 6.36
C VAL A 61 1.98 5.81 7.58
N ASN A 62 2.50 6.21 8.75
CA ASN A 62 1.77 6.26 10.01
C ASN A 62 0.83 7.48 10.12
N GLU A 63 1.06 8.50 9.30
CA GLU A 63 0.23 9.72 9.25
C GLU A 63 -0.93 9.59 8.25
N ILE A 64 -0.94 8.54 7.44
CA ILE A 64 -2.01 8.29 6.46
C ILE A 64 -3.34 8.07 7.20
N GLN A 65 -4.22 9.06 7.07
CA GLN A 65 -5.61 8.96 7.49
C GLN A 65 -6.45 8.32 6.37
N ILE A 66 -7.29 7.37 6.76
CA ILE A 66 -8.22 6.68 5.86
C ILE A 66 -9.62 7.07 6.33
N ALA A 67 -10.43 7.65 5.44
CA ALA A 67 -11.84 7.96 5.67
C ALA A 67 -12.75 6.74 5.41
#